data_AF-A0A7C1GY12-F1
#
_entry.id   AF-A0A7C1GY12-F1
#
_cell.length_a   1.000
_cell.length_b   1.000
_cell.length_c   1.000
_cell.angle_alpha   90.00
_cell.angle_beta   90.00
_cell.angle_gamma   90.00
#
_symmetry.space_group_name_H-M   'P 1'
#
loop_
_entity.id
_entity.type
_entity.pdbx_description
1 polymer ?
#
loop_
_entity_poly.entity_id
_entity_poly.type
_entity_poly.pdbx_seq_one_letter_code
_entity_poly.pdbx_strand_id
1 'polypeptide(L)'
;GFLWLNAAPAKVFMGDVGSIGIGALLGGVAVAARIEIVLGLIGLVFVAETVSVIAQVVSFRLCGRRVLRMAPLHHHLELSGWEETAIVVRFWVIGLGLAATGLLLVVGLVR
;
A
#
# COMPACT_ATOMS: atom_id res chain seq x y z
N GLY A 1 0.36 9.00 18.29
CA GLY A 1 -0.02 9.81 17.12
C GLY A 1 -1.28 9.27 16.47
N PHE A 2 -1.52 9.53 15.18
CA PHE A 2 -2.74 9.14 14.45
C PHE A 2 -3.16 7.67 14.64
N LEU A 3 -2.22 6.73 14.51
CA LEU A 3 -2.50 5.30 14.60
C LEU A 3 -3.15 4.87 15.93
N TRP A 4 -2.87 5.56 17.04
CA TRP A 4 -3.50 5.27 18.33
C TRP A 4 -5.02 5.49 18.32
N LEU A 5 -5.49 6.42 17.48
CA LEU A 5 -6.91 6.73 17.32
C LEU A 5 -7.55 5.97 16.15
N ASN A 6 -6.74 5.42 15.25
CA ASN A 6 -7.19 4.75 14.02
C ASN A 6 -7.06 3.22 14.07
N ALA A 7 -6.21 2.66 14.94
CA ALA A 7 -6.11 1.22 15.15
C ALA A 7 -7.47 0.63 15.54
N ALA A 8 -7.78 -0.57 15.06
CA ALA A 8 -9.08 -1.19 15.22
C ALA A 8 -9.47 -1.33 16.71
N PRO A 9 -10.71 -0.94 17.10
CA PRO A 9 -11.73 -0.26 16.31
C PRO A 9 -11.44 1.24 16.13
N ALA A 10 -11.49 1.73 14.88
CA ALA A 10 -11.12 3.09 14.52
C ALA A 10 -12.07 4.15 15.12
N LYS A 11 -11.51 5.19 15.73
CA LYS A 11 -12.25 6.36 16.24
C LYS A 11 -12.18 7.56 15.29
N VAL A 12 -11.11 7.62 14.50
CA VAL A 12 -10.86 8.69 13.52
C VAL A 12 -10.41 8.06 12.21
N PHE A 13 -10.98 8.52 11.09
CA PHE A 13 -10.56 8.14 9.74
C PHE A 13 -9.59 9.18 9.17
N MET A 14 -8.64 8.72 8.35
CA MET A 14 -7.62 9.58 7.75
C MET A 14 -8.22 10.59 6.75
N GLY A 15 -9.23 10.15 6.00
CA GLY A 15 -9.85 10.92 4.92
C GLY A 15 -8.90 11.24 3.77
N ASP A 16 -9.43 11.92 2.75
CA ASP A 16 -8.69 12.26 1.54
C ASP A 16 -7.57 13.28 1.79
N VAL A 17 -7.76 14.18 2.77
CA VAL A 17 -6.75 15.16 3.18
C VAL A 17 -5.47 14.45 3.65
N GLY A 18 -5.61 13.43 4.50
CA GLY A 18 -4.47 12.67 5.00
C GLY A 18 -3.87 11.76 3.93
N SER A 19 -4.69 11.01 3.19
CA SER A 19 -4.22 10.02 2.21
C SER A 19 -3.49 10.66 1.03
N ILE A 20 -4.10 11.69 0.41
CA ILE A 20 -3.50 12.41 -0.70
C ILE A 20 -2.29 13.21 -0.20
N GLY A 21 -2.39 13.84 0.97
CA GLY A 21 -1.31 14.61 1.57
C GLY A 21 -0.04 13.77 1.82
N ILE A 22 -0.18 12.60 2.44
CA ILE A 22 0.95 11.70 2.70
C ILE A 22 1.50 11.11 1.40
N GLY A 23 0.62 10.71 0.46
CA GLY A 23 1.06 10.21 -0.85
C GLY A 23 1.87 11.25 -1.63
N ALA A 24 1.40 12.49 -1.69
CA ALA A 24 2.08 13.59 -2.34
C ALA A 24 3.42 13.94 -1.66
N LEU A 25 3.46 13.93 -0.32
CA LEU A 25 4.70 14.15 0.43
C LEU A 25 5.75 13.08 0.13
N LEU A 26 5.38 11.79 0.21
CA LEU A 26 6.30 10.69 -0.07
C LEU A 26 6.81 10.73 -1.51
N GLY A 27 5.92 10.94 -2.48
CA GLY A 27 6.28 11.08 -3.89
C GLY A 27 7.20 12.28 -4.13
N GLY A 28 6.89 13.44 -3.55
CA GLY A 28 7.70 14.65 -3.65
C GLY A 28 9.11 14.48 -3.08
N VAL A 29 9.21 13.86 -1.90
CA VAL A 29 10.51 13.53 -1.29
C VAL A 29 11.31 12.57 -2.17
N ALA A 30 10.67 11.53 -2.71
CA ALA A 30 11.37 10.56 -3.55
C ALA A 30 11.92 11.16 -4.84
N VAL A 31 11.16 12.05 -5.49
CA VAL A 31 11.62 12.77 -6.69
C VAL A 31 12.75 13.75 -6.34
N ALA A 32 12.61 14.50 -5.25
CA ALA A 32 13.64 15.45 -4.81
C ALA A 32 14.97 14.75 -4.46
N ALA A 33 14.90 13.56 -3.86
CA ALA A 33 16.07 12.77 -3.48
C ALA A 33 16.54 11.80 -4.58
N ARG A 34 15.88 11.74 -5.75
CA ARG A 34 16.21 10.79 -6.85
C ARG A 34 16.19 9.32 -6.43
N ILE A 35 15.23 8.96 -5.58
CA ILE A 35 15.04 7.61 -5.05
C ILE A 35 13.70 7.01 -5.49
N GLU A 36 13.21 7.38 -6.66
CA GLU A 36 11.88 7.03 -7.17
C GLU A 36 11.66 5.52 -7.22
N ILE A 37 12.67 4.77 -7.69
CA ILE A 37 12.64 3.30 -7.77
C ILE A 37 12.61 2.69 -6.36
N VAL A 38 13.36 3.28 -5.43
CA VAL A 38 13.38 2.83 -4.03
C VAL A 38 12.03 3.08 -3.36
N LEU A 39 11.37 4.22 -3.62
CA LEU A 39 10.01 4.46 -3.15
C LEU A 39 9.03 3.42 -3.72
N GLY A 40 9.17 3.05 -4.99
CA GLY A 40 8.36 1.98 -5.60
C GLY A 40 8.52 0.64 -4.88
N LEU A 41 9.74 0.31 -4.44
CA LEU A 41 10.04 -0.90 -3.67
C LEU A 41 9.47 -0.82 -2.24
N ILE A 42 9.74 0.26 -1.52
CA ILE A 42 9.29 0.45 -0.13
C ILE A 42 7.75 0.52 -0.08
N GLY A 43 7.15 1.19 -1.06
CA GLY A 43 5.71 1.35 -1.21
C GLY A 43 5.02 0.21 -1.96
N LEU A 44 5.66 -0.96 -2.13
CA LEU A 44 5.11 -2.03 -2.97
C LEU A 44 3.73 -2.52 -2.52
N VAL A 45 3.40 -2.42 -1.22
CA VAL A 45 2.04 -2.67 -0.72
C VAL A 45 1.03 -1.71 -1.35
N PHE A 46 1.33 -0.40 -1.39
CA PHE A 46 0.49 0.61 -2.05
C PHE A 46 0.39 0.41 -3.56
N VAL A 47 1.51 0.02 -4.19
CA VAL A 47 1.56 -0.30 -5.62
C VAL A 47 0.68 -1.52 -5.92
N ALA A 48 0.79 -2.59 -5.13
CA ALA A 48 -0.02 -3.80 -5.29
C ALA A 48 -1.52 -3.52 -5.14
N GLU A 49 -1.90 -2.69 -4.17
CA GLU A 49 -3.28 -2.25 -3.99
C GLU A 49 -3.81 -1.52 -5.24
N THR A 50 -3.03 -0.59 -5.78
CA THR A 50 -3.40 0.17 -6.98
C THR A 50 -3.47 -0.73 -8.23
N VAL A 51 -2.48 -1.59 -8.42
CA VAL A 51 -2.43 -2.56 -9.53
C VAL A 51 -3.60 -3.52 -9.47
N SER A 52 -4.03 -3.93 -8.26
CA SER A 52 -5.20 -4.79 -8.09
C SER A 52 -6.49 -4.16 -8.63
N VAL A 53 -6.67 -2.85 -8.39
CA VAL A 53 -7.83 -2.08 -8.90
C VAL A 53 -7.74 -1.92 -10.41
N ILE A 54 -6.56 -1.56 -10.94
CA ILE A 54 -6.34 -1.43 -12.39
C ILE A 54 -6.66 -2.77 -13.08
N ALA A 55 -6.11 -3.88 -12.60
CA ALA A 55 -6.35 -5.21 -13.17
C ALA A 55 -7.84 -5.60 -13.11
N GLN A 56 -8.51 -5.34 -11.99
CA GLN A 56 -9.94 -5.59 -11.83
C GLN A 56 -10.79 -4.77 -12.82
N VAL A 57 -10.52 -3.46 -12.94
CA VAL A 57 -11.24 -2.57 -13.86
C VAL A 57 -11.00 -2.95 -15.31
N VAL A 58 -9.75 -3.23 -15.70
CA VAL A 58 -9.38 -3.65 -17.06
C VAL A 58 -10.06 -4.98 -17.41
N SER A 59 -10.00 -5.98 -16.53
CA SER A 59 -10.67 -7.27 -16.76
C SER A 59 -12.18 -7.12 -16.90
N PHE A 60 -12.81 -6.31 -16.05
CA PHE A 60 -14.25 -6.11 -16.12
C PHE A 60 -14.68 -5.37 -17.40
N ARG A 61 -13.88 -4.39 -17.86
CA ARG A 61 -14.15 -3.67 -19.11
C ARG A 61 -13.91 -4.49 -20.37
N LEU A 62 -12.89 -5.36 -20.38
CA LEU A 62 -12.52 -6.14 -21.57
C LEU A 62 -13.26 -7.48 -21.66
N CYS A 63 -13.41 -8.18 -20.54
CA CYS A 63 -13.91 -9.55 -20.50
C CYS A 63 -15.26 -9.69 -19.77
N GLY A 64 -15.75 -8.64 -19.11
CA GLY A 64 -16.96 -8.69 -18.28
C GLY A 64 -16.84 -9.56 -17.03
N ARG A 65 -15.61 -9.99 -16.68
CA ARG A 65 -15.33 -10.91 -15.57
C ARG A 65 -14.45 -10.25 -14.53
N ARG A 66 -14.67 -10.58 -13.26
CA ARG A 66 -13.83 -10.14 -12.13
C ARG A 66 -12.65 -11.11 -11.95
N VAL A 67 -11.44 -10.58 -11.75
CA VAL A 67 -10.24 -11.37 -11.43
C VAL A 67 -10.05 -11.55 -9.93
N LEU A 68 -10.51 -10.58 -9.13
CA LEU A 68 -10.55 -10.63 -7.68
C LEU A 68 -11.99 -10.67 -7.18
N ARG A 69 -12.22 -11.26 -6.01
CA ARG A 69 -13.55 -11.25 -5.34
C ARG A 69 -14.07 -9.81 -5.16
N MET A 70 -13.19 -8.92 -4.74
CA MET A 70 -13.38 -7.47 -4.66
C MET A 70 -12.02 -6.81 -4.79
N ALA A 71 -11.94 -5.64 -5.42
CA ALA A 71 -10.75 -4.79 -5.38
C ALA A 71 -11.07 -3.61 -4.45
N PRO A 72 -10.09 -3.09 -3.67
CA PRO A 72 -8.66 -3.40 -3.71
C PRO A 72 -8.26 -4.75 -3.05
N LEU A 73 -6.96 -5.05 -2.99
CA LEU A 73 -6.42 -6.36 -2.60
C LEU A 73 -6.82 -6.78 -1.18
N HIS A 74 -6.83 -5.86 -0.22
CA HIS A 74 -7.26 -6.18 1.15
C HIS A 74 -8.71 -6.69 1.22
N HIS A 75 -9.65 -6.12 0.46
CA HIS A 75 -11.03 -6.62 0.43
C HIS A 75 -11.14 -8.00 -0.25
N HIS A 76 -10.25 -8.29 -1.20
CA HIS A 76 -10.17 -9.66 -1.73
C HIS A 76 -9.81 -10.65 -0.62
N LEU A 77 -8.85 -10.31 0.24
CA LEU A 77 -8.42 -11.16 1.36
C LEU A 77 -9.50 -11.29 2.42
N GLU A 78 -10.19 -10.19 2.75
CA GLU A 78 -11.31 -10.17 3.69
C GLU A 78 -12.43 -11.14 3.24
N LEU A 79 -12.88 -11.02 1.98
CA LEU A 79 -13.85 -11.94 1.38
C LEU A 79 -13.31 -13.37 1.18
N SER A 80 -12.03 -13.59 1.39
CA SER A 80 -11.41 -14.92 1.42
C SER A 80 -11.41 -15.54 2.82
N GLY A 81 -12.02 -14.88 3.81
CA GLY A 81 -12.17 -15.36 5.18
C GLY A 81 -11.06 -14.89 6.13
N TRP A 82 -10.31 -13.84 5.78
CA TRP A 82 -9.27 -13.30 6.65
C TRP A 82 -9.83 -12.17 7.52
N GLU A 83 -9.46 -12.17 8.80
CA GLU A 83 -9.77 -11.09 9.74
C GLU A 83 -9.11 -9.77 9.31
N GLU A 84 -9.85 -8.66 9.36
CA GLU A 84 -9.37 -7.32 8.96
C GLU A 84 -8.07 -6.95 9.68
N THR A 85 -8.04 -7.10 11.01
CA THR A 85 -6.86 -6.79 11.83
C THR A 85 -5.65 -7.65 11.42
N ALA A 86 -5.87 -8.91 11.05
CA ALA A 86 -4.79 -9.78 10.60
C ALA A 86 -4.22 -9.34 9.25
N ILE A 87 -5.07 -8.88 8.32
CA ILE A 87 -4.63 -8.32 7.03
C ILE A 87 -3.78 -7.07 7.26
N VAL A 88 -4.27 -6.14 8.09
CA VAL A 88 -3.57 -4.88 8.42
C VAL A 88 -2.18 -5.16 9.00
N VAL A 89 -2.10 -6.03 10.01
CA VAL A 89 -0.81 -6.37 10.65
C VAL A 89 0.13 -7.08 9.68
N ARG A 90 -0.37 -8.00 8.84
CA ARG A 90 0.46 -8.68 7.83
C ARG A 90 1.01 -7.69 6.81
N PHE A 91 0.21 -6.72 6.37
CA PHE A 91 0.67 -5.67 5.46
C PHE A 91 1.71 -4.77 6.09
N TRP A 92 1.61 -4.46 7.39
CA TRP A 92 2.66 -3.73 8.11
C TRP A 92 3.96 -4.51 8.17
N VAL A 93 3.92 -5.82 8.48
CA VAL A 93 5.12 -6.66 8.51
C VAL A 93 5.80 -6.72 7.14
N ILE A 94 5.02 -6.89 6.07
CA ILE A 94 5.54 -6.86 4.69
C ILE A 94 6.13 -5.49 4.37
N GLY A 95 5.42 -4.40 4.69
CA GLY A 95 5.89 -3.03 4.48
C GLY A 95 7.19 -2.72 5.22
N LEU A 96 7.32 -3.17 6.48
CA LEU A 96 8.55 -3.03 7.25
C LEU A 96 9.72 -3.82 6.63
N GLY A 97 9.47 -5.05 6.16
CA GLY A 97 10.47 -5.84 5.45
C GLY A 97 10.94 -5.18 4.15
N LEU A 98 10.02 -4.62 3.37
CA LEU A 98 10.32 -3.86 2.15
C LEU A 98 11.08 -2.57 2.46
N ALA A 99 10.72 -1.86 3.53
CA ALA A 99 11.42 -0.67 3.99
C ALA A 99 12.87 -0.99 4.40
N ALA A 100 13.08 -2.07 5.15
CA ALA A 100 14.42 -2.53 5.53
C ALA A 100 15.25 -2.91 4.29
N THR A 101 14.64 -3.61 3.33
CA THR A 101 15.30 -3.99 2.07
C THR A 101 15.68 -2.76 1.24
N GLY A 102 14.78 -1.78 1.12
CA GLY A 102 15.03 -0.52 0.43
C GLY A 102 16.16 0.28 1.09
N LEU A 103 16.19 0.33 2.42
CA LEU A 103 17.27 0.98 3.17
C LEU A 103 18.63 0.30 2.91
N LEU A 104 18.69 -1.03 2.99
CA LEU A 104 19.91 -1.78 2.72
C LEU A 104 20.42 -1.57 1.30
N LEU A 105 19.51 -1.52 0.32
CA LEU A 105 19.86 -1.24 -1.06
C LEU A 105 20.47 0.15 -1.23
N VAL A 106 19.86 1.18 -0.62
CA VAL A 106 20.40 2.55 -0.66
C VAL A 106 21.77 2.62 0.01
N VAL A 107 21.92 2.05 1.20
CA VAL A 107 23.21 2.07 1.92
C VAL A 107 24.29 1.27 1.17
N GLY A 108 23.92 0.14 0.56
CA GLY A 108 24.82 -0.69 -0.22
C GLY A 108 25.28 -0.02 -1.53
N LEU A 109 24.45 0.82 -2.14
CA LEU A 109 24.80 1.60 -3.33
C LEU A 109 25.71 2.81 -3.04
N VAL A 110 25.73 3.28 -1.78
CA VAL A 110 26.54 4.44 -1.33
C VAL A 110 27.95 4.03 -0.90
N ARG A 111 28.23 2.72 -0.80
CA ARG A 111 29.56 2.15 -0.53
C ARG A 111 30.21 1.68 -1.82
#